data_AF-A0A7C4UJ74-F1
#
_entry.id   AF-A0A7C4UJ74-F1
#
_cell.length_a   1.000
_cell.length_b   1.000
_cell.length_c   1.000
_cell.angle_alpha   90.00
_cell.angle_beta   90.00
_cell.angle_gamma   90.00
#
_symmetry.space_group_name_H-M   'P 1'
#
loop_
_entity.id
_entity.type
_entity.pdbx_description
1 polymer ?
#
loop_
_entity_poly.entity_id
_entity_poly.type
_entity_poly.pdbx_seq_one_letter_code
_entity_poly.pdbx_strand_id
1 'polypeptide(L)'
;MPLINCPECGRQISTAAEACPQCGHPNRDISPTPSGPTCYSCSAAATTRCQRCGALSCAMHLQNIYVSHGRGGAYELRCKSCYASAQAWQVFGFIVMAIIIIIILTVFIAR
;
A
#
# COMPACT_ATOMS: atom_id res chain seq x y z
N MET A 1 16.22 29.25 -26.82
CA MET A 1 15.21 28.20 -26.63
C MET A 1 15.86 26.90 -27.06
N PRO A 2 15.89 25.83 -26.25
CA PRO A 2 16.50 24.57 -26.67
C PRO A 2 15.62 23.87 -27.70
N LEU A 3 16.25 23.27 -28.72
CA LEU A 3 15.59 22.42 -29.72
C LEU A 3 16.00 20.98 -29.46
N ILE A 4 15.07 20.06 -29.63
CA ILE A 4 15.29 18.61 -29.57
C ILE A 4 14.89 17.97 -30.89
N ASN A 5 15.40 16.77 -31.17
CA ASN A 5 14.98 16.02 -32.34
C ASN A 5 13.70 15.23 -32.02
N CYS A 6 12.70 15.33 -32.89
CA CYS A 6 11.50 14.50 -32.81
C CYS A 6 11.88 13.01 -32.94
N PRO A 7 11.45 12.13 -32.01
CA PRO A 7 11.81 10.71 -32.05
C PRO A 7 11.25 9.96 -33.26
N GLU A 8 10.13 10.43 -33.82
CA GLU A 8 9.50 9.78 -34.98
C GLU A 8 10.07 10.25 -36.32
N CYS A 9 10.19 11.56 -36.52
CA CYS A 9 10.55 12.11 -37.84
C CYS A 9 11.96 12.69 -37.91
N GLY A 10 12.70 12.72 -36.80
CA GLY A 10 14.08 13.21 -36.72
C GLY A 10 14.25 14.72 -36.90
N ARG A 11 13.18 15.48 -37.14
CA ARG A 11 13.24 16.94 -37.32
C ARG A 11 13.39 17.66 -35.99
N GLN A 12 14.08 18.80 -36.02
CA GLN A 12 14.22 19.66 -34.84
C GLN A 12 12.88 20.32 -34.49
N ILE A 13 12.52 20.23 -33.22
CA ILE A 13 11.31 20.81 -32.64
C ILE A 13 11.67 21.56 -31.34
N SER A 14 10.86 22.55 -30.99
CA SER A 14 11.00 23.25 -29.71
C SER A 14 10.65 22.34 -28.56
N THR A 15 11.40 22.40 -27.46
CA THR A 15 11.04 21.69 -26.20
C THR A 15 9.70 22.15 -25.63
N ALA A 16 9.20 23.31 -26.04
CA ALA A 16 7.90 23.83 -25.62
C ALA A 16 6.73 23.39 -26.51
N ALA A 17 6.99 22.75 -27.66
CA ALA A 17 5.93 22.28 -28.54
C ALA A 17 5.18 21.11 -27.89
N GLU A 18 3.84 21.10 -27.98
CA GLU A 18 3.02 20.02 -27.41
C GLU A 18 3.05 18.75 -28.30
N ALA A 19 3.14 18.96 -29.62
CA ALA A 19 3.36 17.95 -30.62
C ALA A 19 4.29 18.46 -31.72
N CYS A 20 4.92 17.56 -32.45
CA CYS A 20 5.73 17.88 -33.60
C CYS A 20 4.85 18.51 -34.69
N PRO A 21 5.09 19.77 -35.11
CA PRO A 21 4.27 20.43 -36.14
C PRO A 21 4.45 19.82 -37.53
N GLN A 22 5.38 18.89 -37.70
CA GLN A 22 5.71 18.28 -38.99
C GLN A 22 5.07 16.91 -39.18
N CYS A 23 4.99 16.10 -38.12
CA CYS A 23 4.40 14.75 -38.20
C CYS A 23 3.22 14.53 -37.23
N GLY A 24 2.96 15.46 -36.31
CA GLY A 24 1.90 15.34 -35.32
C GLY A 24 2.24 14.48 -34.10
N HIS A 25 3.44 13.89 -34.01
CA HIS A 25 3.83 13.08 -32.86
C HIS A 25 3.86 13.92 -31.57
N PRO A 26 3.22 13.49 -30.47
CA PRO A 26 3.24 14.22 -29.20
C PRO A 26 4.67 14.34 -28.67
N ASN A 27 5.05 15.54 -28.27
CA ASN A 27 6.39 15.84 -27.77
C ASN A 27 6.51 15.62 -26.24
N ARG A 28 5.37 15.38 -25.58
CA ARG A 28 5.35 15.00 -24.17
C ARG A 28 5.45 13.49 -24.08
N ASP A 29 6.48 13.02 -23.40
CA ASP A 29 6.61 11.61 -23.02
C ASP A 29 5.35 11.18 -22.28
N ILE A 30 4.58 10.29 -22.91
CA ILE A 30 3.60 9.45 -22.22
C ILE A 30 4.39 8.34 -21.52
N SER A 31 5.39 8.72 -20.72
CA SER A 31 5.99 7.78 -19.81
C SER A 31 4.95 7.51 -18.73
N PRO A 32 4.59 6.24 -18.45
CA PRO A 32 3.84 5.89 -17.26
C PRO A 32 4.77 6.04 -16.04
N THR A 33 5.37 7.20 -15.86
CA THR A 33 5.90 7.59 -14.57
C THR A 33 4.67 7.84 -13.72
N PRO A 34 4.41 7.05 -12.68
CA PRO A 34 3.34 7.36 -11.76
C PRO A 34 3.68 8.72 -11.13
N SER A 35 3.10 9.79 -11.67
CA SER A 35 3.24 11.17 -11.18
C SER A 35 2.49 11.38 -9.86
N GLY A 36 1.97 10.30 -9.28
CA GLY A 36 1.28 10.26 -8.01
C GLY A 36 2.15 9.68 -6.89
N PRO A 37 1.63 9.69 -5.66
CA PRO A 37 2.31 9.08 -4.54
C PRO A 37 2.55 7.58 -4.77
N THR A 38 3.71 7.09 -4.36
CA THR A 38 4.08 5.68 -4.43
C THR A 38 3.71 4.94 -3.15
N CYS A 39 3.61 3.62 -3.24
CA CYS A 39 3.44 2.76 -2.08
C CYS A 39 4.61 2.93 -1.11
N TYR A 40 4.34 2.86 0.20
CA TYR A 40 5.37 2.92 1.25
C TYR A 40 6.41 1.78 1.18
N SER A 41 6.14 0.71 0.43
CA SER A 41 6.93 -0.52 0.41
C SER A 41 7.43 -0.93 -0.98
N CYS A 42 6.97 -0.28 -2.07
CA CYS A 42 7.42 -0.56 -3.42
C CYS A 42 7.23 0.66 -4.34
N SER A 43 7.78 0.60 -5.55
CA SER A 43 7.68 1.68 -6.54
C SER A 43 6.32 1.80 -7.24
N ALA A 44 5.35 0.92 -6.94
CA ALA A 44 4.02 0.99 -7.54
C ALA A 44 3.25 2.23 -7.05
N ALA A 45 2.34 2.73 -7.88
CA ALA A 45 1.43 3.80 -7.50
C ALA A 45 0.58 3.40 -6.28
N ALA A 46 0.47 4.31 -5.30
CA ALA A 46 -0.42 4.12 -4.16
C ALA A 46 -1.87 4.36 -4.61
N THR A 47 -2.72 3.35 -4.40
CA THR A 47 -4.14 3.42 -4.75
C THR A 47 -5.03 3.75 -3.55
N THR A 48 -4.52 3.57 -2.33
CA THR A 48 -5.25 3.87 -1.10
C THR A 48 -4.30 4.07 0.09
N ARG A 49 -4.85 4.33 1.27
CA ARG A 49 -4.11 4.59 2.51
C ARG A 49 -4.51 3.63 3.61
N CYS A 50 -3.57 3.32 4.50
CA CYS A 50 -3.87 2.62 5.74
C CYS A 50 -4.82 3.46 6.60
N GLN A 51 -5.95 2.88 7.02
CA GLN A 51 -6.96 3.59 7.82
C GLN A 51 -6.53 3.83 9.28
N ARG A 52 -5.43 3.20 9.73
CA ARG A 52 -4.85 3.43 11.07
C ARG A 52 -3.83 4.55 11.10
N CYS A 53 -2.83 4.46 10.21
CA CYS A 53 -1.64 5.31 10.26
C CYS A 53 -1.50 6.27 9.07
N GLY A 54 -2.39 6.18 8.07
CA GLY A 54 -2.36 7.04 6.89
C GLY A 54 -1.33 6.70 5.82
N ALA A 55 -0.49 5.67 6.01
CA ALA A 55 0.54 5.28 5.03
C ALA A 55 -0.06 4.93 3.66
N LEU A 56 0.44 5.60 2.62
CA LEU A 56 0.05 5.38 1.22
C LEU A 56 0.55 4.02 0.75
N SER A 57 -0.33 3.19 0.21
CA SER A 57 -0.06 1.78 -0.07
C SER A 57 -0.73 1.35 -1.38
N CYS A 58 -0.11 0.42 -2.11
CA CYS A 58 -0.74 -0.26 -3.23
C CYS A 58 -1.59 -1.44 -2.72
N ALA A 59 -2.50 -1.95 -3.55
CA ALA A 59 -3.40 -3.06 -3.18
C ALA A 59 -2.67 -4.32 -2.67
N MET A 60 -1.44 -4.57 -3.12
CA MET A 60 -0.62 -5.71 -2.67
C MET A 60 -0.05 -5.56 -1.25
N HIS A 61 0.09 -4.32 -0.75
CA HIS A 61 0.69 -4.03 0.56
C HIS A 61 -0.34 -3.55 1.60
N LEU A 62 -1.62 -3.83 1.35
CA LEU A 62 -2.72 -3.63 2.29
C LEU A 62 -3.38 -4.95 2.65
N GLN A 63 -3.87 -5.02 3.87
CA GLN A 63 -4.57 -6.17 4.41
C GLN A 63 -5.92 -5.71 4.95
N ASN A 64 -6.97 -6.47 4.66
CA ASN A 64 -8.25 -6.26 5.33
C ASN A 64 -8.21 -6.91 6.71
N ILE A 65 -8.78 -6.25 7.71
CA ILE A 65 -8.99 -6.80 9.05
C ILE A 65 -10.35 -6.37 9.54
N TYR A 66 -11.09 -7.29 10.15
CA TYR A 66 -12.32 -6.95 10.85
C TYR A 66 -11.99 -6.34 12.21
N VAL A 67 -12.44 -5.10 12.44
CA VAL A 67 -12.28 -4.41 13.72
C VAL A 67 -13.65 -4.26 14.37
N SER A 68 -13.78 -4.78 15.58
CA SER A 68 -15.00 -4.61 16.38
C SER A 68 -14.99 -3.23 17.05
N HIS A 69 -16.00 -2.42 16.76
CA HIS A 69 -16.32 -1.22 17.49
C HIS A 69 -17.50 -1.54 18.43
N GLY A 70 -17.66 -0.84 19.55
CA GLY A 70 -18.66 -1.23 20.57
C GLY A 70 -20.12 -1.35 20.08
N ARG A 71 -20.45 -0.83 18.90
CA ARG A 71 -21.78 -0.93 18.25
C ARG A 71 -21.81 -1.86 17.01
N GLY A 72 -20.80 -2.72 16.85
CA GLY A 72 -20.60 -3.57 15.68
C GLY A 72 -19.22 -3.37 15.05
N GLY A 73 -18.80 -4.22 14.13
CA GLY A 73 -17.50 -4.10 13.48
C GLY A 73 -17.57 -3.88 11.97
N ALA A 74 -16.46 -3.41 11.42
CA ALA A 74 -16.29 -3.17 9.99
C ALA A 74 -14.92 -3.70 9.52
N TYR A 75 -14.83 -3.99 8.22
CA TYR A 75 -13.55 -4.30 7.59
C TYR A 75 -12.77 -3.01 7.35
N GLU A 76 -11.55 -2.98 7.86
CA GLU A 76 -10.63 -1.88 7.68
C GLU A 76 -9.39 -2.33 6.91
N LEU A 77 -8.87 -1.46 6.05
CA LEU A 77 -7.63 -1.64 5.32
C LEU A 77 -6.45 -1.12 6.14
N ARG A 78 -5.52 -2.02 6.46
CA ARG A 78 -4.33 -1.74 7.27
C ARG A 78 -3.06 -2.11 6.48
N CYS A 79 -1.99 -1.34 6.64
CA CYS A 79 -0.68 -1.75 6.13
C CYS A 79 -0.12 -2.92 6.96
N LYS A 80 0.88 -3.64 6.42
CA LYS A 80 1.45 -4.85 7.03
C LYS A 80 1.86 -4.67 8.50
N SER A 81 2.47 -3.55 8.85
CA SER A 81 2.88 -3.26 10.24
C SER A 81 1.67 -3.05 11.16
N CYS A 82 0.68 -2.28 10.71
CA CYS A 82 -0.54 -2.03 11.47
C CYS A 82 -1.41 -3.28 11.65
N TYR A 83 -1.41 -4.19 10.67
CA TYR A 83 -2.08 -5.48 10.77
C TYR A 83 -1.38 -6.42 11.77
N ALA A 84 -0.05 -6.56 11.66
CA ALA A 84 0.73 -7.39 12.58
C ALA A 84 0.55 -6.95 14.04
N SER A 85 0.58 -5.63 14.31
CA SER A 85 0.34 -5.10 15.65
C SER A 85 -1.07 -5.37 16.18
N ALA A 86 -2.08 -5.48 15.30
CA ALA A 86 -3.44 -5.83 15.70
C ALA A 86 -3.57 -7.32 16.02
N GLN A 87 -2.92 -8.20 15.24
CA GLN A 87 -2.96 -9.65 15.48
C GLN A 87 -2.16 -10.10 16.71
N ALA A 88 -1.08 -9.40 17.05
CA ALA A 88 -0.24 -9.74 18.20
C ALA A 88 -1.04 -9.85 19.52
N TRP A 89 -2.04 -8.97 19.71
CA TRP A 89 -2.90 -8.99 20.89
C TRP A 89 -3.79 -10.25 20.97
N GLN A 90 -4.28 -10.75 19.83
CA GLN A 90 -5.10 -11.96 19.80
C GLN A 90 -4.26 -13.20 20.16
N VAL A 91 -3.06 -13.31 19.59
CA VAL A 91 -2.15 -14.45 19.86
C VAL A 91 -1.72 -14.47 21.32
N PHE A 92 -1.35 -13.31 21.89
CA PHE A 92 -0.97 -13.22 23.30
C PHE A 92 -2.11 -13.69 24.22
N GLY A 93 -3.35 -13.27 23.94
CA GLY A 93 -4.52 -13.71 24.69
C GLY A 93 -4.71 -15.23 24.70
N PHE A 94 -4.60 -15.88 23.52
CA PHE A 94 -4.73 -17.33 23.42
C PHE A 94 -3.61 -18.08 24.14
N ILE A 95 -2.35 -17.61 24.03
CA ILE A 95 -1.22 -18.22 24.73
C ILE A 95 -1.41 -18.14 26.24
N VAL A 96 -1.79 -16.97 26.77
CA VAL A 96 -2.05 -16.78 28.21
C VAL A 96 -3.17 -17.70 28.69
N MET A 97 -4.29 -17.75 27.96
CA MET A 97 -5.41 -18.64 28.31
C MET A 97 -5.00 -20.12 28.28
N ALA A 98 -4.23 -20.55 27.28
CA ALA A 98 -3.73 -21.92 27.19
C ALA A 98 -2.82 -22.28 28.37
N ILE A 99 -1.90 -21.39 28.76
CA ILE A 99 -1.02 -21.57 29.93
C ILE A 99 -1.85 -21.70 31.21
N ILE A 100 -2.85 -20.83 31.40
CA ILE A 100 -3.74 -20.88 32.58
C ILE A 100 -4.49 -22.23 32.63
N ILE A 101 -5.02 -22.69 31.50
CA ILE A 101 -5.71 -23.99 31.42
C ILE A 101 -4.77 -25.15 31.75
N ILE A 102 -3.54 -25.15 31.21
CA ILE A 102 -2.53 -26.17 31.51
C ILE A 102 -2.22 -26.17 33.01
N ILE A 103 -1.99 -25.01 33.62
CA ILE A 103 -1.73 -24.89 35.06
C ILE A 103 -2.90 -25.48 35.86
N ILE A 104 -4.14 -25.10 35.55
CA ILE A 104 -5.33 -25.62 36.23
C ILE A 104 -5.41 -27.15 36.11
N LEU A 105 -5.22 -27.70 34.91
CA LEU A 105 -5.26 -29.13 34.67
C LEU A 105 -4.16 -29.87 35.46
N THR A 106 -2.93 -29.34 35.48
CA THR A 106 -1.84 -29.97 36.25
C THR A 106 -2.12 -29.96 37.75
N VAL A 107 -2.64 -28.86 38.31
CA VAL A 107 -3.01 -28.75 39.73
C VAL A 107 -4.15 -29.71 40.07
N PHE A 108 -5.13 -29.88 39.17
CA PHE A 108 -6.29 -30.74 39.41
C PHE A 108 -5.94 -32.24 39.31
N ILE A 109 -5.02 -32.62 38.41
CA ILE A 109 -4.54 -34.00 38.26
C ILE A 109 -3.58 -34.38 39.39
N ALA A 110 -2.79 -33.42 39.90
CA ALA A 110 -1.84 -33.65 41.00
C ALA A 110 -2.49 -33.61 42.40
N ARG A 111 -3.80 -33.36 42.49
CA ARG A 111 -4.59 -33.38 43.72
C ARG A 111 -5.37 -34.68 43.84
#